data_AF-A0A1Q7ACH2-F1
#
_entry.id   AF-A0A1Q7ACH2-F1
#
_cell.length_a   1.000
_cell.length_b   1.000
_cell.length_c   1.000
_cell.angle_alpha   90.00
_cell.angle_beta   90.00
_cell.angle_gamma   90.00
#
_symmetry.space_group_name_H-M   'P 1'
#
loop_
_entity.id
_entity.type
_entity.pdbx_description
1 polymer ?
#
loop_
_entity_poly.entity_id
_entity_poly.type
_entity_poly.pdbx_seq_one_letter_code
_entity_poly.pdbx_strand_id
1 'polypeptide(L)'
;MATNPREELIRAVSQAKDQAKTILAALEQQGHPQTNESNGVYFGLVTILKQLRTLEPNVDLAGLARELEQLAGLCIGKLVPLEAQLREAARVARGGS
;
A
#
# COMPACT_ATOMS: atom_id res chain seq x y z
N MET A 1 19.33 9.49 13.55
CA MET A 1 17.89 9.55 13.92
C MET A 1 17.28 8.28 13.37
N ALA A 2 16.99 7.29 14.21
CA ALA A 2 16.33 6.07 13.77
C ALA A 2 14.89 6.43 13.44
N THR A 3 14.56 6.53 12.15
CA THR A 3 13.19 6.70 11.71
C THR A 3 12.40 5.52 12.26
N ASN A 4 11.31 5.77 12.99
CA ASN A 4 10.50 4.66 13.49
C ASN A 4 10.03 3.83 12.29
N PRO A 5 10.16 2.49 12.30
CA PRO A 5 9.74 1.65 11.17
C PRO A 5 8.26 1.86 10.81
N ARG A 6 7.45 2.23 11.81
CA ARG A 6 6.06 2.67 11.64
C ARG A 6 5.93 3.95 10.80
N GLU A 7 6.76 4.97 11.03
CA GLU A 7 6.72 6.22 10.27
C GLU A 7 7.18 6.01 8.82
N GLU A 8 8.18 5.18 8.61
CA GLU A 8 8.61 4.79 7.26
C GLU A 8 7.51 4.03 6.53
N LEU A 9 6.84 3.10 7.21
CA LEU A 9 5.65 2.42 6.69
C LEU A 9 4.52 3.39 6.35
N ILE A 10 4.18 4.30 7.26
CA ILE A 10 3.14 5.31 7.01
C ILE A 10 3.48 6.12 5.77
N ARG A 11 4.75 6.52 5.61
CA ARG A 11 5.21 7.27 4.43
C ARG A 11 5.12 6.44 3.15
N ALA A 12 5.63 5.22 3.16
CA ALA A 12 5.62 4.31 2.01
C ALA A 12 4.18 3.98 1.57
N VAL A 13 3.31 3.61 2.51
CA VAL A 13 1.89 3.33 2.26
C VAL A 13 1.17 4.59 1.79
N SER A 14 1.47 5.76 2.36
CA SER A 14 0.86 7.01 1.92
C SER A 14 1.25 7.38 0.48
N GLN A 15 2.50 7.14 0.08
CA GLN A 15 2.95 7.35 -1.30
C GLN A 15 2.29 6.38 -2.26
N ALA A 16 2.25 5.09 -1.91
CA ALA A 16 1.55 4.07 -2.69
C ALA A 16 0.05 4.41 -2.85
N LYS A 17 -0.61 4.87 -1.77
CA LYS A 17 -2.01 5.31 -1.82
C LYS A 17 -2.23 6.46 -2.81
N ASP A 18 -1.33 7.45 -2.83
CA ASP A 18 -1.43 8.58 -3.76
C ASP A 18 -1.23 8.13 -5.21
N GLN A 19 -0.26 7.26 -5.48
CA GLN A 19 -0.05 6.69 -6.81
C GLN A 19 -1.22 5.80 -7.25
N ALA A 20 -1.78 4.98 -6.36
CA ALA A 20 -2.98 4.20 -6.63
C ALA A 20 -4.16 5.10 -6.99
N LYS A 21 -4.32 6.23 -6.30
CA LYS A 21 -5.34 7.23 -6.64
C LYS A 21 -5.10 7.85 -8.02
N THR A 22 -3.86 8.21 -8.37
CA THR A 22 -3.53 8.74 -9.69
C THR A 22 -3.80 7.73 -10.80
N ILE A 23 -3.41 6.47 -10.59
CA ILE A 23 -3.66 5.38 -11.55
C ILE A 23 -5.16 5.12 -11.68
N LEU A 24 -5.89 5.04 -10.56
CA LEU A 24 -7.34 4.89 -10.56
C LEU A 24 -8.01 6.01 -11.35
N ALA A 25 -7.67 7.27 -11.08
CA ALA A 25 -8.22 8.41 -11.80
C ALA A 25 -7.92 8.33 -13.30
N ALA A 26 -6.71 7.91 -13.69
CA ALA A 26 -6.36 7.73 -15.11
C ALA A 26 -7.14 6.59 -15.76
N LEU A 27 -7.38 5.48 -15.05
CA LEU A 27 -8.15 4.34 -15.54
C LEU A 27 -9.65 4.65 -15.63
N GLU A 28 -10.20 5.39 -14.67
CA GLU A 28 -11.59 5.88 -14.67
C GLU A 28 -11.84 6.78 -15.88
N GLN A 29 -10.93 7.71 -16.18
CA GLN A 29 -11.01 8.58 -17.35
C GLN A 29 -10.95 7.79 -18.67
N GLN A 30 -10.27 6.64 -18.67
CA GLN A 30 -10.14 5.77 -19.84
C GLN A 30 -11.25 4.70 -19.93
N GLY A 31 -12.13 4.60 -18.93
CA GLY A 31 -13.12 3.52 -18.84
C GLY A 31 -12.49 2.12 -18.79
N HIS A 32 -11.27 2.01 -18.26
CA HIS A 32 -10.50 0.78 -18.34
C HIS A 32 -11.07 -0.30 -17.39
N PRO A 33 -11.15 -1.58 -17.78
CA PRO A 33 -11.73 -2.64 -16.94
C PRO A 33 -10.99 -2.84 -15.62
N GLN A 34 -9.71 -2.45 -15.56
CA GLN A 34 -8.86 -2.56 -14.38
C GLN A 34 -9.15 -1.50 -13.29
N THR A 35 -10.15 -0.63 -13.51
CA THR A 35 -10.61 0.37 -12.53
C THR A 35 -11.05 -0.29 -11.22
N ASN A 36 -11.79 -1.40 -11.30
CA ASN A 36 -12.34 -2.07 -10.12
C ASN A 36 -11.24 -2.68 -9.23
N GLU A 37 -10.24 -3.32 -9.85
CA GLU A 37 -9.03 -3.82 -9.16
C GLU A 37 -8.23 -2.68 -8.54
N SER A 38 -8.03 -1.59 -9.27
CA SER A 38 -7.28 -0.42 -8.79
C SER A 38 -7.98 0.23 -7.60
N ASN A 39 -9.31 0.21 -7.59
CA ASN A 39 -10.12 0.72 -6.49
C ASN A 39 -9.98 -0.18 -5.24
N GLY A 40 -9.95 -1.50 -5.43
CA GLY A 40 -9.66 -2.46 -4.36
C GLY A 40 -8.29 -2.25 -3.73
N VAL A 41 -7.25 -2.05 -4.56
CA VAL A 41 -5.89 -1.76 -4.09
C VAL A 41 -5.84 -0.43 -3.32
N TYR A 42 -6.48 0.63 -3.85
CA TYR A 42 -6.57 1.92 -3.17
C TYR A 42 -7.28 1.82 -1.81
N PHE A 43 -8.40 1.11 -1.73
CA PHE A 43 -9.12 0.92 -0.47
C PHE A 43 -8.32 0.12 0.56
N GLY A 44 -7.61 -0.92 0.13
CA GLY A 44 -6.70 -1.68 0.99
C GLY A 44 -5.61 -0.77 1.59
N LEU A 45 -4.97 0.04 0.74
CA LEU A 45 -3.95 1.01 1.14
C LEU A 45 -4.48 2.06 2.13
N VAL A 46 -5.68 2.59 1.92
CA VAL A 46 -6.32 3.52 2.86
C VAL A 46 -6.59 2.85 4.21
N THR A 47 -7.05 1.60 4.20
CA THR A 47 -7.35 0.84 5.42
C THR A 47 -6.09 0.57 6.24
N ILE A 48 -5.02 0.11 5.59
CA ILE A 48 -3.70 -0.09 6.19
C ILE A 48 -3.15 1.23 6.75
N LEU A 49 -3.22 2.32 5.97
CA LEU A 49 -2.76 3.63 6.44
C LEU A 49 -3.56 4.11 7.66
N LYS A 50 -4.87 3.87 7.68
CA LYS A 50 -5.72 4.18 8.82
C LYS A 50 -5.32 3.35 10.03
N GLN A 51 -5.17 2.03 9.90
CA GLN A 51 -4.67 1.18 10.98
C GLN A 51 -3.33 1.66 11.52
N LEU A 52 -2.35 1.93 10.64
CA LEU A 52 -1.04 2.45 11.01
C LEU A 52 -1.10 3.79 11.74
N ARG A 53 -2.08 4.66 11.45
CA ARG A 53 -2.25 5.95 12.13
C ARG A 53 -3.07 5.86 13.42
N THR A 54 -4.00 4.91 13.52
CA THR A 54 -4.99 4.84 14.60
C THR A 54 -4.58 3.89 15.71
N LEU A 55 -3.77 2.87 15.42
CA LEU A 55 -3.44 1.83 16.40
C LEU A 55 -2.34 2.25 17.39
N GLU A 56 -2.56 1.84 18.64
CA GLU A 56 -1.66 1.80 19.78
C GLU A 56 -0.32 1.09 19.47
N PRO A 57 0.72 1.21 20.33
CA PRO A 57 2.07 0.69 20.09
C PRO A 57 2.21 -0.80 19.71
N ASN A 58 1.16 -1.61 19.82
CA ASN A 58 1.13 -3.03 19.41
C ASN A 58 0.46 -3.23 18.03
N VAL A 59 0.91 -2.47 17.03
CA VAL A 59 0.55 -2.77 15.64
C VAL A 59 1.17 -4.12 15.24
N ASP A 60 0.33 -5.04 14.75
CA ASP A 60 0.79 -6.32 14.18
C ASP A 60 1.42 -6.07 12.80
N LEU A 61 2.70 -5.69 12.82
CA LEU A 61 3.47 -5.40 11.60
C LEU A 61 3.57 -6.62 10.66
N ALA A 62 3.52 -7.83 11.22
CA ALA A 62 3.57 -9.07 10.45
C ALA A 62 2.29 -9.28 9.61
N GLY A 63 1.11 -9.03 10.19
CA GLY A 63 -0.16 -9.05 9.48
C GLY A 63 -0.24 -7.98 8.41
N LEU A 64 0.22 -6.76 8.73
CA LEU A 64 0.36 -5.66 7.77
C LEU A 64 1.27 -5.99 6.59
N ALA A 65 2.42 -6.62 6.84
CA ALA A 65 3.32 -7.06 5.79
C ALA A 65 2.63 -8.04 4.83
N ARG A 66 1.83 -8.97 5.38
CA ARG A 66 1.09 -9.95 4.60
C ARG A 66 -0.04 -9.30 3.79
N GLU A 67 -0.76 -8.34 4.35
CA GLU A 67 -1.75 -7.56 3.59
C GLU A 67 -1.11 -6.78 2.45
N LEU A 68 0.05 -6.14 2.68
CA LEU A 68 0.80 -5.43 1.64
C LEU A 68 1.27 -6.36 0.52
N GLU A 69 1.76 -7.57 0.84
CA GLU A 69 2.11 -8.58 -0.17
C GLU A 69 0.89 -9.07 -0.96
N GLN A 70 -0.26 -9.25 -0.31
CA GLN A 70 -1.49 -9.63 -1.00
C GLN A 70 -1.94 -8.51 -1.95
N LEU A 71 -1.90 -7.25 -1.53
CA LEU A 71 -2.20 -6.10 -2.39
C LEU A 71 -1.20 -6.00 -3.55
N ALA A 72 0.07 -6.30 -3.32
CA ALA A 72 1.07 -6.37 -4.38
C ALA A 72 0.72 -7.45 -5.40
N GLY A 73 0.24 -8.62 -4.97
CA GLY A 73 -0.22 -9.68 -5.87
C GLY A 73 -1.44 -9.29 -6.74
N LEU A 74 -2.21 -8.28 -6.32
CA LEU A 74 -3.33 -7.72 -7.10
C LEU A 74 -2.88 -6.62 -8.08
N CYS A 75 -1.64 -6.16 -7.98
CA CYS A 75 -1.12 -5.05 -8.78
C CYS A 75 -0.65 -5.53 -10.16
N ILE A 76 -1.60 -5.84 -11.05
CA ILE A 76 -1.29 -6.23 -12.44
C ILE A 76 -1.31 -5.04 -13.41
N GLY A 77 -0.73 -5.20 -14.61
CA GLY A 77 -0.84 -4.23 -15.70
C GLY A 77 -0.35 -2.81 -15.33
N LYS A 78 -1.26 -1.83 -15.30
CA LYS A 78 -0.95 -0.44 -14.95
C LYS A 78 -0.59 -0.21 -13.46
N LEU A 79 -0.87 -1.21 -12.61
CA LEU A 79 -0.56 -1.18 -11.19
C LEU A 79 0.82 -1.79 -10.86
N VAL A 80 1.53 -2.37 -11.84
CA VAL A 80 2.90 -2.90 -11.64
C VAL A 80 3.85 -1.97 -10.87
N PRO A 81 3.88 -0.63 -11.09
CA PRO A 81 4.72 0.24 -10.26
C PRO A 81 4.34 0.24 -8.77
N LEU A 82 3.07 0.01 -8.43
CA LEU A 82 2.62 -0.14 -7.04
C LEU A 82 3.05 -1.47 -6.43
N GLU A 83 3.13 -2.55 -7.22
CA GLU A 83 3.60 -3.85 -6.73
C GLU A 83 4.97 -3.73 -6.05
N ALA A 84 5.92 -3.08 -6.72
CA ALA A 84 7.27 -2.91 -6.21
C ALA A 84 7.29 -2.11 -4.89
N GLN A 85 6.49 -1.05 -4.82
CA GLN A 85 6.39 -0.21 -3.61
C GLN A 85 5.72 -0.92 -2.45
N LEU A 86 4.66 -1.70 -2.71
CA LEU A 86 3.97 -2.50 -1.71
C LEU A 86 4.86 -3.61 -1.17
N ARG A 87 5.64 -4.28 -2.02
CA ARG A 87 6.64 -5.28 -1.61
C ARG A 87 7.74 -4.68 -0.74
N GLU A 88 8.23 -3.49 -1.09
CA GLU A 88 9.24 -2.82 -0.27
C GLU A 88 8.64 -2.41 1.09
N ALA A 89 7.42 -1.86 1.11
CA ALA A 89 6.71 -1.54 2.34
C ALA A 89 6.49 -2.79 3.22
N ALA A 90 6.15 -3.94 2.61
CA ALA A 90 6.03 -5.21 3.32
C ALA A 90 7.36 -5.68 3.92
N ARG A 91 8.47 -5.46 3.21
CA ARG A 91 9.81 -5.75 3.72
C ARG A 91 10.16 -4.88 4.93
N VAL A 92 9.87 -3.58 4.86
CA VAL A 92 10.06 -2.64 5.98
C VAL A 92 9.19 -3.07 7.18
N ALA A 93 7.94 -3.46 6.95
CA ALA A 93 7.05 -3.97 8.00
C ALA A 93 7.59 -5.23 8.69
N ARG A 94 8.29 -6.11 7.96
CA ARG A 94 8.92 -7.32 8.53
C ARG A 94 10.17 -7.04 9.38
N GLY A 95 10.56 -5.78 9.55
CA GLY A 95 11.80 -5.43 10.23
C GLY A 95 13.01 -5.50 9.31
N GLY A 96 12.84 -5.02 8.08
CA GLY A 96 13.89 -4.94 7.06
C GLY A 96 15.03 -3.99 7.44
N SER A 97 15.92 -4.53 8.29
CA SER A 97 17.26 -4.11 8.74
C SER A 97 17.42 -2.89 9.64
#